data_AF-A0A374ES20-F1
#
_entry.id   AF-A0A374ES20-F1
#
_cell.length_a   1.000
_cell.length_b   1.000
_cell.length_c   1.000
_cell.angle_alpha   90.00
_cell.angle_beta   90.00
_cell.angle_gamma   90.00
#
_symmetry.space_group_name_H-M   'P 1'
#
loop_
_entity.id
_entity.type
_entity.pdbx_description
1 polymer ?
#
loop_
_entity_poly.entity_id
_entity_poly.type
_entity_poly.pdbx_seq_one_letter_code
_entity_poly.pdbx_strand_id
1 'polypeptide(L)'
;MYEVRWPDKERWIFIFCDYPGEPDEFVVLLKAYRDMVHGKIRAISDSMQYKVDNDELGLIFQWDDCFGITVIVPKSTDLDKAYNTLKGLCENI
;
A
#
# COMPACT_ATOMS: atom_id res chain seq x y z
N MET A 1 -12.48 2.28 8.78
CA MET A 1 -11.20 1.95 9.47
C MET A 1 -10.41 1.05 8.52
N TYR A 2 -9.10 1.21 8.44
CA TYR A 2 -8.27 0.36 7.58
C TYR A 2 -7.85 -0.92 8.32
N GLU A 3 -8.07 -2.09 7.71
CA GLU A 3 -7.63 -3.39 8.21
C GLU A 3 -6.47 -3.91 7.34
N VAL A 4 -5.31 -4.14 7.96
CA VAL A 4 -4.12 -4.70 7.29
C VAL A 4 -4.02 -6.19 7.55
N ARG A 5 -4.15 -7.00 6.50
CA ARG A 5 -4.00 -8.46 6.59
C ARG A 5 -2.57 -8.89 6.32
N TRP A 6 -2.14 -9.87 7.10
CA TRP A 6 -0.81 -10.46 6.93
C TRP A 6 -0.70 -11.07 5.53
N PRO A 7 0.46 -10.90 4.86
CA PRO A 7 0.65 -11.36 3.50
C PRO A 7 0.53 -12.87 3.35
N ASP A 8 0.03 -13.28 2.19
CA ASP A 8 0.00 -14.69 1.78
C ASP A 8 1.36 -15.13 1.19
N LYS A 9 1.38 -16.29 0.52
CA LYS A 9 2.60 -16.86 -0.07
C LYS A 9 3.26 -15.93 -1.11
N GLU A 10 2.51 -15.00 -1.70
CA GLU A 10 2.99 -14.10 -2.74
C GLU A 10 3.58 -12.80 -2.19
N ARG A 11 3.60 -12.64 -0.85
CA ARG A 11 4.11 -11.45 -0.14
C ARG A 11 3.32 -10.18 -0.46
N TRP A 12 2.02 -10.34 -0.73
CA TRP A 12 1.10 -9.24 -0.95
C TRP A 12 0.41 -8.88 0.35
N ILE A 13 0.50 -7.62 0.77
CA ILE A 13 -0.19 -7.10 1.94
C ILE A 13 -1.52 -6.53 1.46
N PHE A 14 -2.62 -7.08 1.96
CA PHE A 14 -3.96 -6.62 1.63
C PHE A 14 -4.43 -5.60 2.67
N ILE A 15 -4.96 -4.48 2.20
CA ILE A 15 -5.50 -3.41 3.03
C ILE A 15 -6.96 -3.20 2.66
N PHE A 16 -7.85 -3.42 3.62
CA PHE A 16 -9.30 -3.26 3.46
C PHE A 16 -9.75 -1.99 4.17
N CYS A 17 -10.77 -1.32 3.62
CA CYS A 17 -11.49 -0.25 4.30
C CYS A 17 -12.97 -0.62 4.41
N ASP A 18 -13.59 -0.31 5.55
CA ASP A 18 -15.00 -0.62 5.85
C ASP A 18 -16.02 -0.02 4.85
N TYR A 19 -15.58 0.89 3.97
CA TYR A 19 -16.35 1.46 2.88
C TYR A 19 -15.86 0.87 1.54
N PRO A 20 -16.30 -0.35 1.18
CA PRO A 20 -15.84 -1.01 -0.03
C PRO A 20 -16.34 -0.30 -1.29
N GLY A 21 -15.44 -0.09 -2.25
CA GLY A 21 -15.80 0.20 -3.63
C GLY A 21 -15.29 1.51 -4.23
N GLU A 22 -14.67 2.40 -3.44
CA GLU A 22 -14.17 3.68 -3.99
C GLU A 22 -12.63 3.77 -3.98
N PRO A 23 -12.01 4.20 -5.10
CA PRO A 23 -10.57 4.42 -5.19
C PRO A 23 -10.08 5.60 -4.31
N ASP A 24 -10.99 6.36 -3.72
CA ASP A 24 -10.66 7.48 -2.84
C ASP A 24 -9.87 7.01 -1.60
N GLU A 25 -10.25 5.87 -1.02
CA GLU A 25 -9.53 5.28 0.12
C GLU A 25 -8.12 4.82 -0.26
N PHE A 26 -7.95 4.32 -1.48
CA PHE A 26 -6.64 4.02 -2.03
C PHE A 26 -5.79 5.28 -2.20
N VAL A 27 -6.39 6.34 -2.71
CA VAL A 27 -5.71 7.63 -2.91
C VAL A 27 -5.30 8.25 -1.56
N VAL A 28 -6.14 8.12 -0.52
CA VAL A 28 -5.83 8.57 0.85
C VAL A 28 -4.60 7.83 1.38
N LEU A 29 -4.61 6.49 1.35
CA LEU A 29 -3.48 5.68 1.80
C LEU A 29 -2.20 6.02 1.02
N LEU A 30 -2.28 6.12 -0.30
CA LEU A 30 -1.12 6.39 -1.15
C LEU A 30 -0.53 7.78 -0.86
N LYS A 31 -1.37 8.78 -0.60
CA LYS A 31 -0.92 10.12 -0.19
C LYS A 31 -0.32 10.11 1.21
N ALA A 32 -0.91 9.38 2.15
CA ALA A 32 -0.36 9.24 3.50
C ALA A 32 1.02 8.59 3.49
N TYR A 33 1.20 7.52 2.71
CA TYR A 33 2.50 6.87 2.55
C TYR A 33 3.52 7.81 1.89
N ARG A 34 3.11 8.54 0.84
CA ARG A 34 3.93 9.58 0.21
C ARG A 34 4.42 10.61 1.23
N ASP A 35 3.54 11.08 2.09
CA ASP A 35 3.87 12.11 3.08
C ASP A 35 4.81 11.57 4.16
N MET A 36 4.58 10.32 4.61
CA MET A 36 5.42 9.62 5.57
C MET A 36 6.87 9.46 5.09
N VAL A 37 7.08 9.15 3.81
CA VAL A 37 8.44 8.96 3.23
C VAL A 37 8.99 10.23 2.56
N HIS A 38 8.29 11.36 2.67
CA HIS A 38 8.63 12.62 2.00
C HIS A 38 8.91 12.43 0.49
N GLY A 39 8.07 11.62 -0.14
CA GLY A 39 8.26 11.12 -1.50
C GLY A 39 7.40 11.82 -2.56
N LYS A 40 7.47 11.27 -3.78
CA LYS A 40 6.58 11.64 -4.89
C LYS A 40 5.94 10.38 -5.47
N ILE A 41 4.64 10.45 -5.74
CA ILE A 41 3.91 9.33 -6.35
C ILE A 41 4.28 9.23 -7.83
N ARG A 42 4.57 8.02 -8.29
CA ARG A 42 4.89 7.68 -9.67
C ARG A 42 4.00 6.53 -10.13
N ALA A 43 3.23 6.74 -11.20
CA ALA A 43 2.59 5.64 -11.91
C ALA A 43 3.66 4.81 -12.61
N ILE A 44 3.56 3.48 -12.52
CA ILE A 44 4.56 2.55 -13.10
C ILE A 44 3.98 1.63 -14.17
N SER A 45 2.67 1.66 -14.38
CA SER A 45 1.96 0.89 -15.41
C SER A 45 0.71 1.65 -15.86
N ASP A 46 0.08 1.17 -16.93
CA ASP A 46 -1.24 1.62 -17.37
C ASP A 46 -2.38 1.08 -16.47
N SER A 47 -2.07 0.09 -15.62
CA SER A 47 -2.92 -0.30 -14.50
C SER A 47 -2.71 0.65 -13.32
N MET A 48 -3.63 0.68 -12.34
CA MET A 48 -3.55 1.55 -11.16
C MET A 48 -2.43 1.12 -10.17
N GLN A 49 -1.19 1.04 -10.64
CA GLN A 49 0.00 0.73 -9.86
C GLN A 49 0.91 1.94 -9.71
N TYR A 50 1.34 2.17 -8.47
CA TYR A 50 2.10 3.33 -8.09
C TYR A 50 3.27 2.94 -7.19
N LYS A 51 4.39 3.64 -7.38
CA LYS A 51 5.50 3.71 -6.42
C LYS A 51 5.58 5.08 -5.81
N VAL A 52 6.29 5.17 -4.70
CA VAL A 52 6.63 6.43 -4.07
C VAL A 52 8.16 6.58 -4.10
N ASP A 53 8.65 7.66 -4.71
CA ASP A 53 10.08 8.00 -4.68
C ASP A 53 10.54 8.18 -3.22
N ASN A 54 11.81 7.90 -2.90
CA ASN A 54 12.37 7.87 -1.54
C ASN A 54 11.85 6.75 -0.63
N ASP A 55 11.03 5.83 -1.16
CA ASP A 55 10.62 4.64 -0.43
C ASP A 55 11.76 3.61 -0.33
N GLU A 56 12.35 3.47 0.86
CA GLU A 56 13.37 2.47 1.15
C GLU A 56 12.84 1.02 1.09
N LEU A 57 11.53 0.83 1.27
CA LEU A 57 10.90 -0.49 1.23
C LEU A 57 10.58 -0.93 -0.21
N GLY A 58 10.58 0.00 -1.17
CA GLY A 58 10.32 -0.26 -2.58
C GLY A 58 8.93 -0.84 -2.87
N LEU A 59 7.93 -0.51 -2.05
CA LEU A 59 6.57 -1.01 -2.14
C LEU A 59 5.90 -0.57 -3.44
N ILE A 60 5.04 -1.43 -3.96
CA ILE A 60 4.17 -1.11 -5.09
C ILE A 60 2.73 -1.14 -4.59
N PHE A 61 2.07 0.00 -4.70
CA PHE A 61 0.67 0.18 -4.33
C PHE A 61 -0.20 -0.06 -5.55
N GLN A 62 -1.14 -0.98 -5.44
CA GLN A 62 -2.07 -1.33 -6.49
C GLN A 62 -3.50 -1.20 -5.99
N TRP A 63 -4.34 -0.52 -6.76
CA TRP A 63 -5.78 -0.67 -6.64
C TRP A 63 -6.25 -1.87 -7.47
N ASP A 64 -7.03 -2.74 -6.86
CA ASP A 64 -7.65 -3.90 -7.47
C ASP A 64 -9.17 -3.85 -7.25
N ASP A 65 -9.95 -3.85 -8.33
CA ASP A 65 -11.40 -3.72 -8.25
C ASP A 65 -12.10 -4.88 -7.52
N CYS A 66 -11.44 -6.04 -7.36
CA CYS A 66 -11.97 -7.21 -6.67
C CYS A 66 -11.54 -7.26 -5.20
N PHE A 67 -10.29 -6.92 -4.90
CA PHE A 67 -9.69 -7.10 -3.57
C PHE A 67 -9.44 -5.80 -2.81
N GLY A 68 -9.64 -4.65 -3.44
CA GLY A 68 -9.37 -3.33 -2.88
C GLY A 68 -7.90 -2.96 -2.99
N ILE A 69 -7.28 -2.57 -1.87
CA ILE A 69 -5.90 -2.08 -1.87
C ILE A 69 -4.93 -3.25 -1.66
N THR A 70 -4.03 -3.44 -2.62
CA THR A 70 -2.98 -4.46 -2.56
C THR A 70 -1.61 -3.79 -2.59
N VAL A 71 -0.73 -4.19 -1.66
CA VAL A 71 0.65 -3.70 -1.61
C VAL A 71 1.61 -4.85 -1.85
N ILE A 72 2.35 -4.77 -2.95
CA ILE A 72 3.32 -5.80 -3.35
C ILE A 72 4.66 -5.49 -2.68
N VAL A 73 5.17 -6.45 -1.92
CA VAL A 73 6.45 -6.31 -1.20
C VAL A 73 7.57 -6.99 -2.00
N PRO A 74 8.63 -6.25 -2.41
CA PRO A 74 9.77 -6.85 -3.10
C PRO A 74 10.41 -7.98 -2.30
N LYS A 75 10.99 -8.97 -3.00
CA LYS A 75 11.70 -10.10 -2.36
C LYS A 75 12.90 -9.65 -1.52
N SER A 76 13.50 -8.51 -1.85
CA SER A 76 14.61 -7.91 -1.11
C SER A 76 14.19 -7.19 0.17
N THR A 77 12.90 -6.91 0.34
CA THR A 77 12.38 -6.12 1.46
C THR A 77 12.00 -7.03 2.61
N ASP A 78 12.30 -6.62 3.84
CA ASP A 78 11.83 -7.31 5.04
C ASP A 78 10.29 -7.22 5.12
N LEU A 79 9.63 -8.38 5.19
CA LEU A 79 8.17 -8.47 5.14
C LEU A 79 7.51 -7.97 6.43
N ASP A 80 8.12 -8.29 7.57
CA ASP A 80 7.66 -7.84 8.88
C ASP A 80 7.80 -6.32 8.98
N LYS A 81 8.92 -5.76 8.49
CA LYS A 81 9.11 -4.30 8.44
C LYS A 81 8.05 -3.64 7.55
N ALA A 82 7.82 -4.18 6.35
CA ALA A 82 6.78 -3.65 5.45
C ALA A 82 5.39 -3.69 6.07
N TYR A 83 5.02 -4.83 6.67
CA TYR A 83 3.73 -4.98 7.34
C TYR A 83 3.56 -4.00 8.50
N ASN A 84 4.53 -3.93 9.42
CA ASN A 84 4.40 -3.08 10.59
C ASN A 84 4.35 -1.59 10.22
N THR A 85 5.10 -1.18 9.19
CA THR A 85 5.00 0.18 8.64
C THR A 85 3.60 0.49 8.11
N LEU A 86 3.03 -0.40 7.28
CA LEU A 86 1.70 -0.20 6.72
C LEU A 86 0.60 -0.25 7.77
N LYS A 87 0.72 -1.17 8.74
CA LYS A 87 -0.19 -1.25 9.89
C LYS A 87 -0.19 0.04 10.70
N GLY A 88 1.00 0.52 11.08
CA GLY A 88 1.14 1.79 11.81
C GLY A 88 0.57 2.97 11.02
N LEU A 89 0.78 3.03 9.70
CA LEU A 89 0.18 4.06 8.86
C LEU A 89 -1.36 3.99 8.89
N CYS A 90 -1.92 2.80 8.69
CA CYS A 90 -3.37 2.55 8.65
C CYS A 90 -4.09 2.86 9.98
N GLU A 91 -3.39 2.73 11.11
CA GLU A 91 -3.91 3.08 12.44
C GLU A 91 -3.95 4.60 12.69
N ASN A 92 -3.24 5.40 11.88
CA ASN A 92 -3.08 6.85 12.04
C ASN A 92 -3.81 7.69 10.97
N ILE A 93 -4.53 7.04 10.05
CA ILE A 93 -5.32 7.70 8.99
C ILE A 93 -6.82 7.52 9.20
#